data_AF-A0AAU3C391-F1
#
_entry.id   AF-A0AAU3C391-F1
#
_cell.length_a   1.000
_cell.length_b   1.000
_cell.length_c   1.000
_cell.angle_alpha   90.00
_cell.angle_beta   90.00
_cell.angle_gamma   90.00
#
_symmetry.space_group_name_H-M   'P 1'
#
loop_
_entity.id
_entity.type
_entity.pdbx_description
1 polymer ?
#
loop_
_entity_poly.entity_id
_entity_poly.type
_entity_poly.pdbx_seq_one_letter_code
_entity_poly.pdbx_strand_id
1 'polypeptide(L)'
;MPVSETGLGYDVFAPLWGLLELGAVAESGARALRDVSLADFVADHRIDIDRLLGLVRDIGGFSPETMAIFERQGGWNDGREVTAEYLTMYSGCIESYPPEIDDPAALRRMVHMGRDLQLVTFMDALVGTATARGPGPDTAVPLVVDAVRTAGSLLGVQRERAAADTFRMWRVKFLPDILRPDSSSSAEAKALFRAYAHGLEDAVDPYT
;
A
#
# COMPACT_ATOMS: atom_id res chain seq x y z
N MET A 1 -1.72 -23.60 -8.98
CA MET A 1 -3.03 -23.19 -9.53
C MET A 1 -2.86 -21.81 -10.16
N PRO A 2 -3.57 -21.48 -11.25
CA PRO A 2 -3.53 -20.13 -11.79
C PRO A 2 -4.02 -19.14 -10.73
N VAL A 3 -3.31 -18.02 -10.56
CA VAL A 3 -3.67 -16.98 -9.61
C VAL A 3 -4.90 -16.25 -10.15
N SER A 4 -5.93 -16.08 -9.33
CA SER A 4 -7.14 -15.36 -9.71
C SER A 4 -6.86 -13.87 -9.85
N GLU A 5 -7.33 -13.24 -10.93
CA GLU A 5 -7.25 -11.79 -11.11
C GLU A 5 -7.91 -11.04 -9.96
N THR A 6 -9.10 -11.49 -9.56
CA THR A 6 -9.85 -10.92 -8.44
C THR A 6 -9.07 -11.04 -7.14
N GLY A 7 -8.37 -12.17 -6.93
CA GLY A 7 -7.50 -12.36 -5.77
C GLY A 7 -6.38 -11.32 -5.71
N LEU A 8 -5.65 -11.15 -6.83
CA LEU A 8 -4.61 -10.12 -6.95
C LEU A 8 -5.16 -8.70 -6.75
N GLY A 9 -6.37 -8.44 -7.28
CA GLY A 9 -7.07 -7.18 -7.03
C GLY A 9 -7.27 -6.93 -5.54
N TYR A 10 -7.79 -7.91 -4.80
CA TYR A 10 -7.95 -7.79 -3.34
C TYR A 10 -6.64 -7.59 -2.60
N ASP A 11 -5.58 -8.31 -2.98
CA ASP A 11 -4.25 -8.18 -2.36
C ASP A 11 -3.72 -6.74 -2.49
N VAL A 12 -4.00 -6.06 -3.61
CA VAL A 12 -3.61 -4.66 -3.85
C VAL A 12 -4.58 -3.67 -3.19
N PHE A 13 -5.88 -3.92 -3.25
CA PHE A 13 -6.91 -3.00 -2.73
C PHE A 13 -6.94 -2.97 -1.20
N ALA A 14 -6.68 -4.10 -0.53
CA ALA A 14 -6.70 -4.18 0.93
C ALA A 14 -5.76 -3.17 1.63
N PRO A 15 -4.45 -3.11 1.30
CA PRO A 15 -3.59 -2.09 1.88
C PRO A 15 -3.96 -0.68 1.40
N LEU A 16 -4.50 -0.53 0.19
CA LEU A 16 -4.92 0.77 -0.32
C LEU A 16 -6.10 1.37 0.47
N TRP A 17 -7.09 0.57 0.87
CA TRP A 17 -8.14 1.03 1.79
C TRP A 17 -7.57 1.48 3.14
N GLY A 18 -6.60 0.73 3.69
CA GLY A 18 -5.91 1.12 4.91
C GLY A 18 -5.14 2.43 4.76
N LEU A 19 -4.50 2.66 3.61
CA LEU A 19 -3.79 3.91 3.32
C LEU A 19 -4.74 5.12 3.30
N LEU A 20 -5.96 4.98 2.77
CA LEU A 20 -6.95 6.06 2.76
C LEU A 20 -7.44 6.40 4.17
N GLU A 21 -7.78 5.39 4.99
CA GLU A 21 -8.21 5.63 6.38
C GLU A 21 -7.08 6.27 7.21
N LEU A 22 -5.85 5.77 7.07
CA LEU A 22 -4.68 6.33 7.75
C LEU A 22 -4.37 7.76 7.29
N GLY A 23 -4.53 8.05 5.99
CA GLY A 23 -4.35 9.39 5.42
C GLY A 23 -5.34 10.40 6.01
N ALA A 24 -6.62 10.04 6.05
CA ALA A 24 -7.67 10.88 6.64
C ALA A 24 -7.38 11.19 8.13
N VAL A 25 -6.94 10.20 8.90
CA VAL A 25 -6.56 10.41 10.31
C VAL A 25 -5.32 11.30 10.42
N ALA A 26 -4.30 11.08 9.58
CA ALA A 26 -3.09 11.89 9.57
C ALA A 26 -3.39 13.37 9.27
N GLU A 27 -4.25 13.62 8.28
CA GLU A 27 -4.62 14.97 7.84
C GLU A 27 -5.45 15.72 8.88
N SER A 28 -6.32 15.02 9.62
CA SER A 28 -7.02 15.58 10.79
C SER A 28 -6.08 15.99 11.95
N GLY A 29 -4.80 15.65 11.86
CA GLY A 29 -3.78 15.86 12.89
C GLY A 29 -3.77 14.78 13.98
N ALA A 30 -4.46 13.66 13.76
CA ALA A 30 -4.55 12.50 14.67
C ALA A 30 -4.88 12.91 16.12
N ARG A 31 -5.87 13.79 16.29
CA ARG A 31 -6.31 14.29 17.61
C ARG A 31 -7.46 13.49 18.20
N ALA A 32 -8.48 13.17 17.39
CA ALA A 32 -9.62 12.35 17.77
C ALA A 32 -10.30 11.79 16.51
N LEU A 33 -10.82 10.56 16.57
CA LEU A 33 -11.46 9.93 15.41
C LEU A 33 -12.78 10.59 14.99
N ARG A 34 -13.51 11.19 15.94
CA ARG A 34 -14.76 11.91 15.66
C ARG A 34 -14.60 13.11 14.74
N ASP A 35 -13.37 13.61 14.59
CA ASP A 35 -13.05 14.76 13.75
C ASP A 35 -12.58 14.32 12.34
N VAL A 36 -12.56 13.00 12.06
CA VAL A 36 -12.08 12.42 10.81
C VAL A 36 -13.24 12.21 9.84
N SER A 37 -13.12 12.76 8.64
CA SER A 37 -14.04 12.52 7.53
C SER A 37 -13.30 11.85 6.37
N LEU A 38 -13.54 10.55 6.17
CA LEU A 38 -12.94 9.80 5.07
C LEU A 38 -13.45 10.29 3.71
N ALA A 39 -14.74 10.64 3.64
CA ALA A 39 -15.35 11.12 2.41
C ALA A 39 -14.77 12.47 1.97
N ASP A 40 -14.56 13.41 2.90
CA ASP A 40 -13.96 14.71 2.57
C ASP A 40 -12.49 14.54 2.16
N PHE A 41 -11.72 13.73 2.89
CA PHE A 41 -10.35 13.38 2.52
C PHE A 41 -10.27 12.82 1.09
N VAL A 42 -11.13 11.86 0.76
CA VAL A 42 -11.21 11.31 -0.60
C VAL A 42 -11.55 12.38 -1.64
N ALA A 43 -12.53 13.24 -1.34
CA ALA A 43 -12.97 14.27 -2.27
C ALA A 43 -11.83 15.25 -2.57
N ASP A 44 -11.09 15.67 -1.53
CA ASP A 44 -9.97 16.59 -1.63
C ASP A 44 -8.77 15.98 -2.37
N HIS A 45 -8.57 14.65 -2.26
CA HIS A 45 -7.47 13.92 -2.90
C HIS A 45 -7.88 13.10 -4.14
N ARG A 46 -9.06 13.37 -4.73
CA ARG A 46 -9.62 12.53 -5.80
C ARG A 46 -8.67 12.35 -6.98
N ILE A 47 -7.97 13.41 -7.39
CA ILE A 47 -7.03 13.38 -8.51
C ILE A 47 -5.88 12.41 -8.25
N ASP A 48 -5.30 12.42 -7.05
CA ASP A 48 -4.19 11.55 -6.69
C ASP A 48 -4.65 10.10 -6.51
N ILE A 49 -5.86 9.89 -5.98
CA ILE A 49 -6.48 8.56 -5.89
C ILE A 49 -6.74 7.98 -7.28
N ASP A 50 -7.31 8.76 -8.21
CA ASP A 50 -7.57 8.33 -9.59
C ASP A 50 -6.26 8.01 -10.32
N ARG A 51 -5.23 8.83 -10.13
CA ARG A 51 -3.89 8.55 -10.65
C ARG A 51 -3.33 7.24 -10.11
N LEU A 52 -3.45 7.02 -8.79
CA LEU A 52 -2.97 5.82 -8.13
C LEU A 52 -3.68 4.56 -8.64
N LEU A 53 -5.01 4.62 -8.82
CA LEU A 53 -5.79 3.53 -9.40
C LEU A 53 -5.44 3.26 -10.86
N GLY A 54 -5.12 4.31 -11.63
CA GLY A 54 -4.56 4.17 -12.98
C GLY A 54 -3.26 3.36 -12.99
N LEU A 55 -2.32 3.70 -12.10
CA LEU A 55 -1.06 2.97 -11.95
C LEU A 55 -1.29 1.51 -11.54
N VAL A 56 -2.18 1.25 -10.58
CA VAL A 56 -2.55 -0.11 -10.16
C VAL A 56 -3.09 -0.92 -11.34
N ARG A 57 -3.98 -0.33 -12.14
CA ARG A 57 -4.55 -0.97 -13.34
C ARG A 57 -3.46 -1.32 -14.34
N ASP A 58 -2.54 -0.39 -14.59
CA ASP A 58 -1.50 -0.54 -15.61
C ASP A 58 -0.42 -1.55 -15.17
N ILE A 59 -0.09 -1.61 -13.88
CA ILE A 59 0.80 -2.62 -13.29
C ILE A 59 0.20 -4.01 -13.37
N GLY A 60 -1.08 -4.14 -13.00
CA GLY A 60 -1.75 -5.44 -12.92
C GLY A 60 -2.42 -5.89 -14.20
N GLY A 61 -2.55 -5.04 -15.22
CA GLY A 61 -3.40 -5.31 -16.38
C GLY A 61 -4.82 -5.70 -15.95
N PHE A 62 -5.35 -5.02 -14.92
CA PHE A 62 -6.64 -5.36 -14.33
C PHE A 62 -7.79 -4.94 -15.24
N SER A 63 -8.78 -5.81 -15.36
CA SER A 63 -10.04 -5.53 -16.05
C SER A 63 -10.84 -4.43 -15.31
N PRO A 64 -11.73 -3.71 -16.03
CA PRO A 64 -12.66 -2.77 -15.40
C PRO A 64 -13.48 -3.40 -14.28
N GLU A 65 -13.87 -4.67 -14.42
CA GLU A 65 -14.65 -5.42 -13.44
C GLU A 65 -13.89 -5.62 -12.12
N THR A 66 -12.60 -5.96 -12.21
CA THR A 66 -11.72 -6.06 -11.04
C THR A 66 -11.50 -4.69 -10.42
N MET A 67 -11.22 -3.66 -11.22
CA MET A 67 -11.03 -2.29 -10.71
C MET A 67 -12.28 -1.75 -9.99
N ALA A 68 -13.48 -2.12 -10.46
CA ALA A 68 -14.73 -1.74 -9.81
C ALA A 68 -14.95 -2.36 -8.41
N ILE A 69 -14.14 -3.35 -8.00
CA ILE A 69 -14.17 -3.88 -6.63
C ILE A 69 -13.72 -2.81 -5.63
N PHE A 70 -12.67 -2.06 -5.97
CA PHE A 70 -12.11 -1.04 -5.10
C PHE A 70 -13.16 0.00 -4.66
N GLU A 71 -13.95 0.48 -5.62
CA GLU A 71 -15.03 1.44 -5.41
C GLU A 71 -16.22 0.80 -4.66
N ARG A 72 -16.66 -0.40 -5.07
CA ARG A 72 -17.87 -1.04 -4.50
C ARG A 72 -17.71 -1.50 -3.05
N GLN A 73 -16.50 -1.87 -2.63
CA GLN A 73 -16.30 -2.51 -1.32
C GLN A 73 -15.56 -1.63 -0.33
N GLY A 74 -14.90 -0.58 -0.80
CA GLY A 74 -14.12 0.29 0.07
C GLY A 74 -14.97 1.22 0.95
N GLY A 75 -16.17 1.60 0.51
CA GLY A 75 -17.07 2.48 1.27
C GLY A 75 -16.49 3.86 1.60
N TRP A 76 -15.42 4.26 0.92
CA TRP A 76 -14.63 5.46 1.25
C TRP A 76 -15.27 6.76 0.74
N ASN A 77 -16.29 6.66 -0.10
CA ASN A 77 -17.04 7.78 -0.66
C ASN A 77 -18.45 7.97 -0.06
N ASP A 78 -18.85 7.14 0.91
CA ASP A 78 -20.21 7.17 1.49
C ASP A 78 -20.19 6.92 3.00
N GLY A 79 -20.06 8.00 3.77
CA GLY A 79 -20.39 8.08 5.20
C GLY A 79 -19.69 7.10 6.16
N ARG A 80 -18.75 6.28 5.69
CA ARG A 80 -18.05 5.28 6.49
C ARG A 80 -17.16 5.97 7.52
N GLU A 81 -17.40 5.63 8.78
CA GLU A 81 -16.56 6.06 9.89
C GLU A 81 -15.24 5.29 9.90
N VAL A 82 -14.14 6.00 10.13
CA VAL A 82 -12.84 5.38 10.44
C VAL A 82 -12.89 4.89 11.88
N THR A 83 -12.69 3.59 12.09
CA THR A 83 -12.83 2.99 13.43
C THR A 83 -11.48 2.63 14.05
N ALA A 84 -11.50 2.56 15.37
CA ALA A 84 -10.35 2.17 16.19
C ALA A 84 -9.83 0.77 15.84
N GLU A 85 -10.76 -0.15 15.55
CA GLU A 85 -10.49 -1.56 15.25
C GLU A 85 -9.73 -1.69 13.92
N TYR A 86 -10.17 -0.97 12.88
CA TYR A 86 -9.47 -0.96 11.60
C TYR A 86 -8.09 -0.33 11.71
N LEU A 87 -7.95 0.80 12.42
CA LEU A 87 -6.62 1.39 12.66
C LEU A 87 -5.68 0.48 13.45
N THR A 88 -6.20 -0.28 14.42
CA THR A 88 -5.42 -1.27 15.16
C THR A 88 -4.93 -2.38 14.22
N MET A 89 -5.81 -2.89 13.36
CA MET A 89 -5.45 -3.91 12.37
C MET A 89 -4.40 -3.38 11.38
N TYR A 90 -4.59 -2.18 10.84
CA TYR A 90 -3.66 -1.59 9.87
C TYR A 90 -2.29 -1.26 10.48
N SER A 91 -2.24 -0.94 11.77
CA SER A 91 -1.01 -0.66 12.52
C SER A 91 -0.36 -1.89 13.15
N GLY A 92 -0.83 -3.09 12.82
CA GLY A 92 -0.22 -4.34 13.28
C GLY A 92 -0.39 -4.57 14.78
N CYS A 93 -1.46 -4.06 15.37
CA CYS A 93 -1.78 -4.18 16.79
C CYS A 93 -0.65 -3.68 17.71
N ILE A 94 0.03 -2.60 17.31
CA ILE A 94 1.12 -2.01 18.11
C ILE A 94 0.62 -1.42 19.44
N GLU A 95 -0.62 -0.92 19.46
CA GLU A 95 -1.33 -0.52 20.68
C GLU A 95 -2.19 -1.69 21.20
N SER A 96 -2.43 -1.70 22.52
CA SER A 96 -3.31 -2.67 23.18
C SER A 96 -4.74 -2.62 22.63
N TYR A 97 -5.46 -3.73 22.70
CA TYR A 97 -6.87 -3.81 22.30
C TYR A 97 -7.80 -3.90 23.52
N PRO A 98 -8.86 -3.06 23.63
CA PRO A 98 -9.21 -1.97 22.71
C PRO A 98 -8.20 -0.80 22.81
N PRO A 99 -7.89 -0.10 21.71
CA PRO A 99 -6.95 1.02 21.73
C PRO A 99 -7.52 2.24 22.46
N GLU A 100 -6.66 2.98 23.15
CA GLU A 100 -7.01 4.26 23.79
C GLU A 100 -7.12 5.38 22.75
N ILE A 101 -8.21 5.39 21.96
CA ILE A 101 -8.40 6.36 20.87
C ILE A 101 -8.56 7.81 21.31
N ASP A 102 -8.84 8.05 22.58
CA ASP A 102 -8.88 9.39 23.17
C ASP A 102 -7.47 9.90 23.54
N ASP A 103 -6.43 9.07 23.47
CA ASP A 103 -5.03 9.50 23.55
C ASP A 103 -4.49 9.86 22.15
N PRO A 104 -4.25 11.14 21.85
CA PRO A 104 -3.68 11.55 20.57
C PRO A 104 -2.29 10.95 20.32
N ALA A 105 -1.55 10.60 21.37
CA ALA A 105 -0.24 9.96 21.20
C ALA A 105 -0.40 8.52 20.69
N ALA A 106 -1.37 7.75 21.19
CA ALA A 106 -1.72 6.44 20.67
C ALA A 106 -2.16 6.50 19.19
N LEU A 107 -3.05 7.44 18.84
CA LEU A 107 -3.47 7.65 17.44
C LEU A 107 -2.27 7.95 16.53
N ARG A 108 -1.36 8.85 16.95
CA ARG A 108 -0.15 9.14 16.16
C ARG A 108 0.76 7.93 16.00
N ARG A 109 0.94 7.12 17.05
CA ARG A 109 1.74 5.88 16.96
C ARG A 109 1.13 4.88 15.99
N MET A 110 -0.19 4.67 16.06
CA MET A 110 -0.91 3.82 15.10
C MET A 110 -0.81 4.33 13.67
N VAL A 111 -0.98 5.64 13.45
CA VAL A 111 -0.82 6.25 12.11
C VAL A 111 0.59 6.04 11.58
N HIS A 112 1.63 6.32 12.38
CA HIS A 112 3.01 6.14 11.95
C HIS A 112 3.35 4.68 11.62
N MET A 113 2.98 3.74 12.50
CA MET A 113 3.22 2.32 12.25
C MET A 113 2.40 1.81 11.07
N GLY A 114 1.11 2.15 11.03
CA GLY A 114 0.19 1.72 9.98
C GLY A 114 0.62 2.21 8.61
N ARG A 115 1.06 3.47 8.50
CA ARG A 115 1.61 4.04 7.28
C ARG A 115 2.72 3.18 6.69
N ASP A 116 3.72 2.85 7.51
CA ASP A 116 4.88 2.10 7.08
C ASP A 116 4.48 0.65 6.72
N LEU A 117 3.62 0.01 7.52
CA LEU A 117 3.13 -1.35 7.25
C LEU A 117 2.28 -1.45 5.98
N GLN A 118 1.37 -0.50 5.76
CA GLN A 118 0.46 -0.52 4.61
C GLN A 118 1.19 -0.16 3.32
N LEU A 119 2.12 0.81 3.33
CA LEU A 119 2.95 1.11 2.15
C LEU A 119 3.81 -0.09 1.73
N VAL A 120 4.41 -0.79 2.71
CA VAL A 120 5.26 -1.95 2.44
C VAL A 120 4.44 -3.14 1.92
N THR A 121 3.25 -3.37 2.49
CA THR A 121 2.31 -4.38 1.99
C THR A 121 1.79 -4.02 0.60
N PHE A 122 1.50 -2.74 0.34
CA PHE A 122 1.08 -2.27 -0.97
C PHE A 122 2.17 -2.47 -2.04
N MET A 123 3.42 -2.12 -1.74
CA MET A 123 4.55 -2.40 -2.64
C MET A 123 4.68 -3.89 -2.95
N ASP A 124 4.56 -4.76 -1.93
CA ASP A 124 4.61 -6.21 -2.13
C ASP A 124 3.50 -6.71 -3.04
N ALA A 125 2.26 -6.27 -2.79
CA ALA A 125 1.11 -6.64 -3.61
C ALA A 125 1.27 -6.17 -5.07
N LEU A 126 1.81 -4.96 -5.29
CA LEU A 126 2.09 -4.47 -6.64
C LEU A 126 3.17 -5.31 -7.34
N VAL A 127 4.28 -5.62 -6.68
CA VAL A 127 5.36 -6.44 -7.25
C VAL A 127 4.90 -7.88 -7.50
N GLY A 128 4.15 -8.47 -6.56
CA GLY A 128 3.55 -9.79 -6.71
C GLY A 128 2.58 -9.86 -7.88
N THR A 129 1.71 -8.85 -8.02
CA THR A 129 0.81 -8.72 -9.16
C THR A 129 1.58 -8.57 -10.47
N ALA A 130 2.59 -7.68 -10.50
CA ALA A 130 3.41 -7.45 -11.68
C ALA A 130 4.19 -8.70 -12.10
N THR A 131 4.61 -9.51 -11.13
CA THR A 131 5.26 -10.81 -11.35
C THR A 131 4.28 -11.84 -11.93
N ALA A 132 3.03 -11.85 -11.46
CA ALA A 132 2.04 -12.81 -11.90
C ALA A 132 1.47 -12.53 -13.30
N ARG A 133 1.31 -11.25 -13.68
CA ARG A 133 0.62 -10.87 -14.92
C ARG A 133 1.00 -9.50 -15.51
N GLY A 134 1.97 -8.81 -14.94
CA GLY A 134 2.29 -7.44 -15.31
C GLY A 134 3.10 -7.30 -16.60
N PRO A 135 3.44 -6.06 -16.97
CA PRO A 135 4.16 -5.74 -18.21
C PRO A 135 5.67 -6.09 -18.18
N GLY A 136 6.14 -6.76 -17.13
CA GLY A 136 7.55 -7.07 -16.89
C GLY A 136 8.31 -5.98 -16.13
N PRO A 137 9.49 -6.30 -15.56
CA PRO A 137 10.21 -5.42 -14.63
C PRO A 137 10.52 -4.03 -15.18
N ASP A 138 11.03 -3.94 -16.42
CA ASP A 138 11.45 -2.66 -17.03
C ASP A 138 10.32 -1.63 -17.10
N THR A 139 9.08 -2.09 -17.30
CA THR A 139 7.90 -1.22 -17.36
C THR A 139 7.25 -1.06 -15.98
N ALA A 140 7.16 -2.14 -15.19
CA ALA A 140 6.45 -2.11 -13.92
C ALA A 140 7.21 -1.38 -12.80
N VAL A 141 8.55 -1.44 -12.75
CA VAL A 141 9.36 -0.76 -11.73
C VAL A 141 9.04 0.74 -11.60
N PRO A 142 9.11 1.56 -12.68
CA PRO A 142 8.79 2.98 -12.56
C PRO A 142 7.34 3.23 -12.12
N LEU A 143 6.39 2.38 -12.55
CA LEU A 143 4.99 2.48 -12.14
C LEU A 143 4.81 2.16 -10.64
N VAL A 144 5.48 1.13 -10.13
CA VAL A 144 5.47 0.77 -8.70
C VAL A 144 6.01 1.91 -7.86
N VAL A 145 7.14 2.51 -8.27
CA VAL A 145 7.73 3.66 -7.58
C VAL A 145 6.75 4.83 -7.55
N ASP A 146 6.14 5.18 -8.68
CA ASP A 146 5.18 6.27 -8.75
C ASP A 146 3.91 6.01 -7.93
N ALA A 147 3.46 4.75 -7.87
CA ALA A 147 2.32 4.35 -7.04
C ALA A 147 2.63 4.55 -5.55
N VAL A 148 3.79 4.08 -5.10
CA VAL A 148 4.24 4.22 -3.70
C VAL A 148 4.48 5.68 -3.34
N ARG A 149 5.04 6.50 -4.24
CA ARG A 149 5.20 7.95 -4.03
C ARG A 149 3.87 8.66 -3.86
N THR A 150 2.89 8.30 -4.68
CA THR A 150 1.55 8.89 -4.66
C THR A 150 0.82 8.48 -3.39
N ALA A 151 0.82 7.19 -3.04
CA ALA A 151 0.30 6.69 -1.78
C ALA A 151 0.98 7.34 -0.56
N GLY A 152 2.30 7.52 -0.58
CA GLY A 152 3.03 8.21 0.47
C GLY A 152 2.63 9.68 0.63
N SER A 153 2.29 10.37 -0.46
CA SER A 153 1.81 11.76 -0.41
C SER A 153 0.45 11.88 0.29
N LEU A 154 -0.46 10.93 0.03
CA LEU A 154 -1.75 10.83 0.72
C LEU A 154 -1.60 10.66 2.26
N LEU A 155 -0.42 10.20 2.70
CA LEU A 155 -0.08 10.02 4.12
C LEU A 155 0.77 11.18 4.68
N GLY A 156 0.94 12.27 3.93
CA GLY A 156 1.78 13.40 4.32
C GLY A 156 3.28 13.10 4.32
N VAL A 157 3.74 12.06 3.62
CA VAL A 157 5.17 11.73 3.48
C VAL A 157 5.73 12.35 2.23
N GLN A 158 6.94 12.91 2.33
CA GLN A 158 7.69 13.37 1.15
C GLN A 158 7.89 12.19 0.17
N ARG A 159 7.58 12.43 -1.10
CA ARG A 159 7.51 11.40 -2.16
C ARG A 159 8.76 10.55 -2.25
N GLU A 160 9.91 11.19 -2.38
CA GLU A 160 11.20 10.52 -2.58
C GLU A 160 11.53 9.62 -1.39
N ARG A 161 11.32 10.15 -0.18
CA ARG A 161 11.52 9.41 1.06
C ARG A 161 10.54 8.24 1.19
N ALA A 162 9.27 8.43 0.81
CA ALA A 162 8.27 7.36 0.87
C ALA A 162 8.70 6.13 0.05
N ALA A 163 9.19 6.35 -1.18
CA ALA A 163 9.66 5.26 -2.03
C ALA A 163 10.90 4.55 -1.47
N ALA A 164 11.92 5.31 -1.06
CA ALA A 164 13.17 4.76 -0.54
C ALA A 164 12.97 3.99 0.78
N ASP A 165 12.24 4.57 1.75
CA ASP A 165 11.97 3.91 3.03
C ASP A 165 11.10 2.66 2.84
N THR A 166 10.08 2.73 1.97
CA THR A 166 9.22 1.57 1.67
C THR A 166 10.01 0.44 1.02
N PHE A 167 10.86 0.75 0.03
CA PHE A 167 11.73 -0.26 -0.60
C PHE A 167 12.66 -0.92 0.40
N ARG A 168 13.34 -0.13 1.24
CA ARG A 168 14.24 -0.64 2.28
C ARG A 168 13.52 -1.62 3.21
N MET A 169 12.30 -1.29 3.64
CA MET A 169 11.49 -2.15 4.50
C MET A 169 10.95 -3.39 3.77
N TRP A 170 10.44 -3.24 2.55
CA TRP A 170 9.97 -4.34 1.71
C TRP A 170 11.08 -5.37 1.45
N ARG A 171 12.28 -4.91 1.11
CA ARG A 171 13.47 -5.74 0.86
C ARG A 171 13.81 -6.62 2.06
N VAL A 172 13.65 -6.12 3.27
CA VAL A 172 13.96 -6.88 4.50
C VAL A 172 12.81 -7.77 4.93
N LYS A 173 11.56 -7.32 4.76
CA LYS A 173 10.37 -8.02 5.23
C LYS A 173 9.97 -9.19 4.32
N PHE A 174 9.95 -9.00 3.00
CA PHE A 174 9.32 -9.95 2.08
C PHE A 174 10.32 -10.75 1.24
N LEU A 175 11.40 -10.12 0.77
CA LEU A 175 12.32 -10.83 -0.14
C LEU A 175 12.98 -12.07 0.46
N PRO A 176 13.39 -12.13 1.75
CA PRO A 176 13.99 -13.34 2.30
C PRO A 176 13.05 -14.55 2.21
N ASP A 177 11.77 -14.36 2.49
CA ASP A 177 10.77 -15.43 2.45
C ASP A 177 10.56 -15.98 1.03
N ILE A 178 10.85 -15.15 0.01
CA ILE A 178 10.71 -15.53 -1.40
C ILE A 178 12.02 -16.08 -1.97
N LEU A 179 13.17 -15.46 -1.68
CA LEU A 179 14.43 -15.69 -2.38
C LEU A 179 15.34 -16.72 -1.71
N ARG A 180 15.10 -17.07 -0.45
CA ARG A 180 15.89 -18.08 0.23
C ARG A 180 15.91 -19.40 -0.55
N PRO A 181 17.02 -20.16 -0.51
CA PRO A 181 17.11 -21.42 -1.24
C PRO A 181 16.00 -22.42 -0.88
N ASP A 182 15.59 -22.44 0.39
CA ASP A 182 14.58 -23.35 0.96
C ASP A 182 13.13 -22.86 0.83
N SER A 183 12.88 -21.67 0.28
CA SER A 183 11.51 -21.22 0.03
C SER A 183 10.84 -22.04 -1.07
N SER A 184 9.51 -22.18 -0.96
CA SER A 184 8.66 -22.92 -1.90
C SER A 184 8.45 -22.23 -3.24
N SER A 185 8.93 -20.99 -3.40
CA SER A 185 8.83 -20.21 -4.63
C SER A 185 9.57 -20.89 -5.78
N SER A 186 9.02 -20.81 -7.00
CA SER A 186 9.68 -21.35 -8.20
C SER A 186 10.97 -20.59 -8.52
N ALA A 187 11.90 -21.23 -9.24
CA ALA A 187 13.13 -20.58 -9.68
C ALA A 187 12.86 -19.34 -10.56
N GLU A 188 11.81 -19.41 -11.39
CA GLU A 188 11.34 -18.31 -12.23
C GLU A 188 10.83 -17.13 -11.38
N ALA A 189 9.97 -17.39 -10.39
CA ALA A 189 9.51 -16.36 -9.47
C ALA A 189 10.68 -15.71 -8.72
N LYS A 190 11.64 -16.51 -8.23
CA LYS A 190 12.86 -15.99 -7.59
C LYS A 190 13.68 -15.10 -8.55
N ALA A 191 13.76 -15.44 -9.83
CA ALA A 191 14.46 -14.61 -10.82
C ALA A 191 13.74 -13.28 -11.05
N LEU A 192 12.41 -13.30 -11.20
CA LEU A 192 11.61 -12.09 -11.39
C LEU A 192 11.66 -11.17 -10.17
N PHE A 193 11.52 -11.69 -8.95
CA PHE A 193 11.63 -10.88 -7.74
C PHE A 193 13.02 -10.25 -7.57
N ARG A 194 14.10 -10.92 -8.01
CA ARG A 194 15.43 -10.29 -8.06
C ARG A 194 15.49 -9.15 -9.07
N ALA A 195 14.90 -9.32 -10.26
CA ALA A 195 14.85 -8.27 -11.27
C ALA A 195 14.08 -7.04 -10.76
N TYR A 196 12.93 -7.24 -10.12
CA TYR A 196 12.20 -6.16 -9.45
C TYR A 196 13.01 -5.51 -8.33
N ALA A 197 13.68 -6.30 -7.48
CA ALA A 197 14.49 -5.77 -6.39
C ALA A 197 15.63 -4.87 -6.89
N HIS A 198 16.38 -5.30 -7.91
CA HIS A 198 17.45 -4.49 -8.49
C HIS A 198 16.91 -3.24 -9.19
N GLY A 199 15.84 -3.37 -9.99
CA GLY A 199 15.26 -2.22 -10.67
C GLY A 199 14.68 -1.18 -9.68
N LEU A 200 14.07 -1.63 -8.58
CA LEU A 200 13.61 -0.74 -7.52
C LEU A 200 14.78 -0.06 -6.81
N GLU A 201 15.86 -0.80 -6.50
CA GLU A 201 17.09 -0.25 -5.90
C GLU A 201 17.65 0.88 -6.76
N ASP A 202 17.87 0.64 -8.05
CA ASP A 202 18.36 1.63 -9.00
C ASP A 202 17.46 2.88 -9.10
N ALA A 203 16.15 2.71 -8.92
CA ALA A 203 15.16 3.76 -9.06
C ALA A 203 14.96 4.64 -7.80
N VAL A 204 15.24 4.12 -6.60
CA VAL A 204 14.90 4.81 -5.33
C VAL A 204 16.06 4.95 -4.35
N ASP A 205 17.11 4.15 -4.50
CA ASP A 205 18.30 4.17 -3.65
C ASP A 205 19.52 3.72 -4.48
N PRO A 206 19.88 4.47 -5.55
CA PRO A 206 21.05 4.12 -6.33
C PRO A 206 22.26 4.22 -5.41
N TYR A 207 23.07 3.17 -5.34
CA TYR A 207 24.41 3.27 -4.74
C TYR A 207 25.25 4.25 -5.57
N THR A 208 25.10 5.55 -5.28
CA THR A 208 25.88 6.67 -5.84
C THR A 208 26.26 7.63 -4.75
#